data_AF-A0A4R6ZDW1-F1
#
_entry.id   AF-A0A4R6ZDW1-F1
#
_cell.length_a   1.000
_cell.length_b   1.000
_cell.length_c   1.000
_cell.angle_alpha   90.00
_cell.angle_beta   90.00
_cell.angle_gamma   90.00
#
_symmetry.space_group_name_H-M   'P 1'
#
loop_
_entity.id
_entity.type
_entity.pdbx_description
1 polymer ?
#
loop_
_entity_poly.entity_id
_entity_poly.type
_entity_poly.pdbx_seq_one_letter_code
_entity_poly.pdbx_strand_id
1 'polypeptide(L)'
;MSKKKLLKKIVISSAAVSLVVPTLGIPITTQASQVERTMDTFSARAVDTTGFHFNFDDEGKIKSIQLDTSTLDDWMKRSKYHIKLVVNDSYHSSMDTKAIYYAAFKNNSWWFYNAIPRTSKITLEYRDYESGPIIKSVDLTYLTTQNDAYWGALAQEEMEKIQSSQTETINEEYLNTAKKHIENILTASKKEELLAIVASYQEKIDYYHAITVEKAVKELFEGNNPANAIKTTVTQAMIDAEQAKVNTVKHTAKKAELQAHINKAQAELNAKVAAEKAVKELFVSNNPANVIKTTVTQATIDAAQAKVNAVKNTATKAELQAHINKAQAELNAKVAAEKAVKELFVSNNPANTIKETVTQATIDAAQAKVNAVKDTAKKAELQAHINKAQAAFDAKTTDKEKQLVANYLVNQLYQNNEPLTDAIKATTNRAAIDAVQAQIDGLLPSAVKTDLQNKLDRARELLNIRTAVEAGI
;
A
#
# COMPACT_ATOMS: atom_id res chain seq x y z
N MET A 1 17.75 51.87 -16.49
CA MET A 1 16.51 52.68 -16.48
C MET A 1 15.31 51.79 -16.77
N SER A 2 14.23 52.04 -16.04
CA SER A 2 12.92 51.38 -15.94
C SER A 2 12.21 51.02 -17.26
N LYS A 3 11.40 49.95 -17.26
CA LYS A 3 9.94 50.06 -17.54
C LYS A 3 9.13 48.82 -17.13
N LYS A 4 8.22 49.07 -16.17
CA LYS A 4 7.02 48.30 -15.79
C LYS A 4 6.03 48.12 -16.95
N LYS A 5 5.34 46.96 -17.01
CA LYS A 5 3.86 46.78 -17.10
C LYS A 5 3.54 45.26 -17.26
N LEU A 6 2.98 44.56 -16.26
CA LEU A 6 1.55 44.40 -15.88
C LEU A 6 0.74 43.39 -16.73
N LEU A 7 0.28 42.28 -16.10
CA LEU A 7 -1.10 41.71 -16.16
C LEU A 7 -1.18 40.38 -15.36
N LYS A 8 -1.76 40.41 -14.14
CA LYS A 8 -3.02 39.76 -13.66
C LYS A 8 -3.15 38.24 -13.94
N LYS A 9 -3.00 37.34 -12.95
CA LYS A 9 -3.95 36.88 -11.87
C LYS A 9 -4.82 35.68 -12.31
N ILE A 10 -4.52 34.45 -11.83
CA ILE A 10 -5.50 33.41 -11.42
C ILE A 10 -4.94 32.64 -10.21
N VAL A 11 -5.83 32.42 -9.25
CA VAL A 11 -5.68 31.93 -7.87
C VAL A 11 -5.93 30.42 -7.83
N ILE A 12 -5.14 29.64 -7.07
CA ILE A 12 -5.63 28.45 -6.36
C ILE A 12 -4.96 28.40 -4.98
N SER A 13 -5.82 28.29 -3.97
CA SER A 13 -5.62 28.35 -2.53
C SER A 13 -4.84 27.17 -1.94
N SER A 14 -3.87 27.45 -1.07
CA SER A 14 -3.64 26.63 0.12
C SER A 14 -3.68 27.56 1.33
N ALA A 15 -4.66 27.33 2.19
CA ALA A 15 -4.83 28.07 3.43
C ALA A 15 -3.69 27.69 4.38
N ALA A 16 -2.61 28.48 4.35
CA ALA A 16 -1.70 28.56 5.47
C ALA A 16 -2.48 29.24 6.60
N VAL A 17 -2.89 28.46 7.60
CA VAL A 17 -3.31 29.01 8.89
C VAL A 17 -2.07 29.66 9.48
N SER A 18 -1.95 30.97 9.22
CA SER A 18 -1.03 31.86 9.89
C SER A 18 -1.47 31.91 11.35
N LEU A 19 -0.83 31.10 12.20
CA LEU A 19 -0.80 31.36 13.63
C LEU A 19 -0.08 32.68 13.81
N VAL A 20 -0.86 33.75 13.92
CA VAL A 20 -0.42 35.05 14.39
C VAL A 20 0.02 34.83 15.83
N VAL A 21 1.32 34.61 16.02
CA VAL A 21 1.97 34.80 17.30
C VAL A 21 1.83 36.28 17.62
N PRO A 22 1.16 36.69 18.71
CA PRO A 22 1.23 38.07 19.14
C PRO A 22 2.68 38.32 19.54
N THR A 23 3.35 39.17 18.78
CA THR A 23 4.63 39.79 19.16
C THR A 23 4.39 40.62 20.42
N LEU A 24 4.48 39.99 21.58
CA LEU A 24 4.65 40.70 22.85
C LEU A 24 6.13 41.00 22.99
N GLY A 25 6.46 42.28 23.10
CA GLY A 25 7.83 42.79 23.16
C GLY A 25 8.63 42.11 24.27
N ILE A 26 9.66 41.37 23.86
CA ILE A 26 10.61 40.69 24.74
C ILE A 26 11.72 41.69 25.12
N PRO A 27 12.02 41.93 26.40
CA PRO A 27 13.29 42.46 26.81
C PRO A 27 14.39 41.42 26.54
N ILE A 28 15.33 41.83 25.70
CA ILE A 28 16.51 41.12 25.22
C ILE A 28 17.34 40.52 26.37
N THR A 29 17.41 39.17 26.40
CA THR A 29 18.49 38.22 26.81
C THR A 29 19.51 38.54 27.92
N THR A 30 19.39 39.60 28.72
CA THR A 30 20.47 40.03 29.64
C THR A 30 20.18 39.75 31.13
N GLN A 31 18.96 39.37 31.51
CA GLN A 31 18.61 39.18 32.92
C GLN A 31 18.86 37.75 33.46
N ALA A 32 18.84 36.71 32.62
CA ALA A 32 18.99 35.32 33.09
C ALA A 32 20.38 35.02 33.69
N SER A 33 21.45 35.60 33.14
CA SER A 33 22.82 35.32 33.61
C SER A 33 23.21 35.99 34.94
N GLN A 34 22.39 36.93 35.47
CA GLN A 34 22.62 37.48 36.82
C GLN A 34 21.91 36.67 37.93
N VAL A 35 20.95 35.82 37.54
CA VAL A 35 20.09 35.06 38.45
C VAL A 35 20.77 33.76 38.93
N GLU A 36 21.67 33.17 38.11
CA GLU A 36 22.32 31.88 38.42
C GLU A 36 23.30 31.90 39.62
N ARG A 37 23.87 33.04 40.02
CA ARG A 37 24.94 33.04 41.05
C ARG A 37 24.47 33.01 42.51
N THR A 38 23.17 32.91 42.80
CA THR A 38 22.67 32.89 44.20
C THR A 38 21.58 31.85 44.49
N MET A 39 21.31 30.89 43.60
CA MET A 39 20.00 30.20 43.57
C MET A 39 19.96 28.69 43.81
N ASP A 40 20.99 28.11 44.43
CA ASP A 40 21.04 26.66 44.71
C ASP A 40 20.11 26.18 45.86
N THR A 41 19.23 27.05 46.39
CA THR A 41 18.29 26.72 47.48
C THR A 41 16.84 27.19 47.26
N PHE A 42 16.47 27.57 46.04
CA PHE A 42 15.18 28.23 45.76
C PHE A 42 13.95 27.30 45.66
N SER A 43 14.12 25.98 45.77
CA SER A 43 13.03 25.00 45.69
C SER A 43 11.98 25.09 46.79
N ALA A 44 12.14 25.98 47.78
CA ALA A 44 11.17 26.20 48.86
C ALA A 44 10.98 27.67 49.26
N ARG A 45 11.54 28.65 48.52
CA ARG A 45 11.64 30.04 48.99
C ARG A 45 11.35 31.06 47.88
N ALA A 46 10.24 31.78 47.98
CA ALA A 46 10.04 33.02 47.25
C ALA A 46 10.76 34.15 48.01
N VAL A 47 11.56 34.96 47.31
CA VAL A 47 12.31 36.09 47.89
C VAL A 47 11.81 37.39 47.28
N ASP A 48 11.38 38.31 48.14
CA ASP A 48 11.19 39.70 47.74
C ASP A 48 12.48 40.49 47.97
N THR A 49 12.72 41.48 47.11
CA THR A 49 13.67 42.59 47.24
C THR A 49 13.62 43.33 48.58
N THR A 50 12.61 43.06 49.42
CA THR A 50 12.43 43.64 50.75
C THR A 50 13.01 42.81 51.89
N GLY A 51 13.62 41.64 51.62
CA GLY A 51 14.27 40.83 52.64
C GLY A 51 13.38 39.83 53.36
N PHE A 52 12.37 39.25 52.71
CA PHE A 52 11.54 38.20 53.31
C PHE A 52 11.56 36.94 52.45
N HIS A 53 11.66 35.78 53.10
CA HIS A 53 11.60 34.45 52.50
C HIS A 53 10.41 33.68 53.06
N PHE A 54 9.56 33.16 52.18
CA PHE A 54 8.42 32.34 52.57
C PHE A 54 8.82 30.88 52.48
N ASN A 55 8.65 30.14 53.57
CA ASN A 55 8.78 28.68 53.55
C ASN A 55 7.39 28.06 53.50
N PHE A 56 7.22 27.09 52.63
CA PHE A 56 5.97 26.36 52.42
C PHE A 56 6.06 24.93 52.98
N ASP A 57 4.92 24.31 53.25
CA ASP A 57 4.83 22.87 53.51
C ASP A 57 4.55 22.07 52.23
N ASP A 58 4.44 20.74 52.36
CA ASP A 58 4.27 19.78 51.26
C ASP A 58 2.89 19.88 50.59
N GLU A 59 1.89 20.44 51.28
CA GLU A 59 0.56 20.76 50.73
C GLU A 59 0.53 22.13 50.05
N GLY A 60 1.65 22.84 50.12
CA GLY A 60 1.77 24.19 49.61
C GLY A 60 0.96 25.22 50.38
N LYS A 61 1.01 25.19 51.71
CA LYS A 61 0.59 26.28 52.59
C LYS A 61 1.81 27.00 53.15
N ILE A 62 1.66 28.24 53.60
CA ILE A 62 2.77 29.01 54.16
C ILE A 62 3.00 28.53 55.60
N LYS A 63 4.15 27.89 55.81
CA LYS A 63 4.55 27.32 57.09
C LYS A 63 5.34 28.31 57.94
N SER A 64 6.15 29.16 57.30
CA SER A 64 6.86 30.23 58.00
C SER A 64 7.27 31.37 57.07
N ILE A 65 7.53 32.54 57.64
CA ILE A 65 8.08 33.71 56.94
C ILE A 65 9.38 34.10 57.63
N GLN A 66 10.50 33.88 56.96
CA GLN A 66 11.81 34.31 57.41
C GLN A 66 12.07 35.75 56.98
N LEU A 67 12.49 36.58 57.91
CA LEU A 67 13.07 37.89 57.65
C LEU A 67 14.58 37.72 57.43
N ASP A 68 15.04 38.05 56.23
CA ASP A 68 16.43 38.34 55.94
C ASP A 68 16.76 39.74 56.42
N THR A 69 17.44 39.78 57.57
CA THR A 69 17.85 41.03 58.17
C THR A 69 19.02 41.68 57.44
N SER A 70 19.68 41.03 56.48
CA SER A 70 20.84 41.58 55.79
C SER A 70 20.48 42.77 54.89
N THR A 71 19.31 42.71 54.27
CA THR A 71 18.76 43.70 53.33
C THR A 71 17.97 44.82 54.01
N LEU A 72 17.73 44.72 55.32
CA LEU A 72 17.10 45.79 56.10
C LEU A 72 18.06 46.96 56.33
N ASP A 73 17.54 48.18 56.21
CA ASP A 73 18.24 49.37 56.66
C ASP A 73 18.67 49.25 58.12
N ASP A 74 19.78 49.90 58.43
CA ASP A 74 20.44 49.88 59.73
C ASP A 74 19.54 50.35 60.89
N TRP A 75 18.55 51.19 60.61
CA TRP A 75 17.54 51.61 61.60
C TRP A 75 16.45 50.54 61.81
N MET A 76 16.02 49.84 60.75
CA MET A 76 15.08 48.70 60.84
C MET A 76 15.70 47.49 61.56
N LYS A 77 17.02 47.30 61.43
CA LYS A 77 17.79 46.30 62.20
C LYS A 77 17.83 46.62 63.70
N ARG A 78 17.85 47.91 64.06
CA ARG A 78 17.90 48.41 65.44
C ARG A 78 16.54 48.40 66.12
N SER A 79 15.47 48.62 65.36
CA SER A 79 14.08 48.66 65.84
C SER A 79 13.40 47.28 65.89
N LYS A 80 14.10 46.27 66.44
CA LYS A 80 13.63 44.88 66.64
C LYS A 80 12.29 44.73 67.39
N TYR A 81 11.60 45.82 67.69
CA TYR A 81 10.48 45.91 68.61
C TYR A 81 9.13 46.24 67.94
N HIS A 82 9.05 46.54 66.63
CA HIS A 82 7.78 47.05 66.05
C HIS A 82 7.35 46.53 64.66
N ILE A 83 7.89 45.40 64.18
CA ILE A 83 7.37 44.74 62.97
C ILE A 83 6.17 43.87 63.34
N LYS A 84 5.01 44.16 62.73
CA LYS A 84 3.76 43.42 62.93
C LYS A 84 3.44 42.56 61.72
N LEU A 85 3.06 41.32 61.98
CA LEU A 85 2.50 40.42 60.99
C LEU A 85 0.98 40.49 61.04
N VAL A 86 0.38 40.95 59.95
CA VAL A 86 -1.06 40.94 59.71
C VAL A 86 -1.34 39.87 58.66
N VAL A 87 -2.35 39.04 58.86
CA VAL A 87 -2.80 38.04 57.90
C VAL A 87 -4.31 38.14 57.76
N ASN A 88 -4.81 38.32 56.54
CA ASN A 88 -6.21 38.55 56.20
C ASN A 88 -6.83 39.67 57.06
N ASP A 89 -6.14 40.81 57.10
CA ASP A 89 -6.53 42.00 57.86
C ASP A 89 -6.67 41.77 59.38
N SER A 90 -6.21 40.61 59.86
CA SER A 90 -6.22 40.22 61.27
C SER A 90 -4.80 40.16 61.82
N TYR A 91 -4.59 40.79 62.96
CA TYR A 91 -3.30 40.81 63.62
C TYR A 91 -2.90 39.41 64.11
N HIS A 92 -1.72 38.94 63.71
CA HIS A 92 -1.25 37.57 64.00
C HIS A 92 -0.11 37.51 65.02
N SER A 93 0.85 38.45 64.95
CA SER A 93 1.94 38.56 65.94
C SER A 93 2.73 39.88 65.84
N SER A 94 3.42 40.25 66.93
CA SER A 94 4.46 41.30 67.02
C SER A 94 5.75 40.69 67.54
N MET A 95 6.89 41.33 67.26
CA MET A 95 8.18 41.03 67.88
C MET A 95 8.23 41.33 69.40
N ASP A 96 7.33 42.19 69.92
CA ASP A 96 7.39 42.77 71.28
C ASP A 96 6.64 41.96 72.34
N THR A 97 5.40 41.56 72.06
CA THR A 97 4.57 40.88 73.04
C THR A 97 4.59 39.38 72.77
N LYS A 98 4.96 38.59 73.79
CA LYS A 98 4.73 37.13 73.82
C LYS A 98 3.23 36.75 73.78
N ALA A 99 2.35 37.66 73.34
CA ALA A 99 0.92 37.47 73.14
C ALA A 99 0.72 36.77 71.79
N ILE A 100 0.66 35.45 71.87
CA ILE A 100 0.50 34.53 70.76
C ILE A 100 -0.99 34.42 70.46
N TYR A 101 -1.42 34.83 69.27
CA TYR A 101 -2.75 34.42 68.80
C TYR A 101 -2.66 33.36 67.69
N TYR A 102 -1.74 33.44 66.72
CA TYR A 102 -1.69 32.46 65.61
C TYR A 102 -0.30 32.17 64.97
N ALA A 103 0.77 32.92 65.29
CA ALA A 103 2.13 32.68 64.79
C ALA A 103 3.21 33.00 65.85
N ALA A 104 4.35 32.30 65.83
CA ALA A 104 5.46 32.48 66.76
C ALA A 104 6.68 33.09 66.04
N PHE A 105 7.27 34.17 66.58
CA PHE A 105 8.48 34.76 66.01
C PHE A 105 9.74 34.27 66.75
N LYS A 106 10.65 33.58 66.05
CA LYS A 106 11.94 33.12 66.59
C LYS A 106 13.00 33.04 65.49
N ASN A 107 14.24 33.41 65.80
CA ASN A 107 15.39 33.38 64.88
C ASN A 107 15.11 34.10 63.55
N ASN A 108 14.56 35.31 63.65
CA ASN A 108 14.13 36.13 62.51
C ASN A 108 13.05 35.46 61.65
N SER A 109 12.26 34.52 62.19
CA SER A 109 11.26 33.77 61.44
C SER A 109 9.93 33.74 62.15
N TRP A 110 8.84 34.05 61.45
CA TRP A 110 7.49 33.75 61.90
C TRP A 110 7.11 32.33 61.53
N TRP A 111 6.81 31.49 62.50
CA TRP A 111 6.30 30.14 62.33
C TRP A 111 4.80 30.12 62.59
N PHE A 112 4.03 29.58 61.65
CA PHE A 112 2.59 29.41 61.85
C PHE A 112 2.32 28.07 62.53
N TYR A 113 1.52 28.07 63.59
CA TYR A 113 1.14 26.82 64.29
C TYR A 113 0.31 25.90 63.39
N ASN A 114 -0.56 26.51 62.58
CA ASN A 114 -1.21 25.88 61.45
C ASN A 114 -0.77 26.63 60.21
N ALA A 115 -0.24 25.91 59.21
CA ALA A 115 0.18 26.55 57.96
C ALA A 115 -1.02 27.30 57.34
N ILE A 116 -0.80 28.56 56.98
CA ILE A 116 -1.86 29.41 56.46
C ILE A 116 -2.01 29.22 54.95
N PRO A 117 -3.23 29.30 54.40
CA PRO A 117 -3.44 29.18 52.95
C PRO A 117 -2.54 30.16 52.18
N ARG A 118 -1.93 29.69 51.08
CA ARG A 118 -1.08 30.52 50.20
C ARG A 118 -1.80 31.77 49.65
N THR A 119 -3.12 31.76 49.62
CA THR A 119 -3.98 32.89 49.21
C THR A 119 -4.18 33.95 50.29
N SER A 120 -3.59 33.78 51.47
CA SER A 120 -3.79 34.72 52.58
C SER A 120 -3.11 36.04 52.29
N LYS A 121 -3.84 37.16 52.44
CA LYS A 121 -3.28 38.51 52.36
C LYS A 121 -2.41 38.71 53.59
N ILE A 122 -1.11 38.59 53.42
CA ILE A 122 -0.18 38.95 54.49
C ILE A 122 0.13 40.45 54.36
N THR A 123 0.41 41.12 55.45
CA THR A 123 0.88 42.49 55.44
C THR A 123 1.87 42.64 56.56
N LEU A 124 3.06 43.14 56.22
CA LEU A 124 4.09 43.45 57.20
C LEU A 124 4.07 44.94 57.42
N GLU A 125 3.68 45.32 58.63
CA GLU A 125 3.59 46.71 59.01
C GLU A 125 4.77 47.06 59.90
N TYR A 126 5.47 48.14 59.53
CA TYR A 126 6.44 48.78 60.40
C TYR A 126 5.78 49.94 61.14
N ARG A 127 5.83 49.95 62.47
CA ARG A 127 5.27 51.02 63.31
C ARG A 127 6.33 51.65 64.20
N ASP A 128 6.09 52.88 64.65
CA ASP A 128 7.01 53.61 65.54
C ASP A 128 6.91 53.15 67.02
N TYR A 129 5.73 52.69 67.43
CA TYR A 129 5.44 52.12 68.76
C TYR A 129 4.18 51.22 68.68
N GLU A 130 3.79 50.56 69.78
CA GLU A 130 2.74 49.51 69.81
C GLU A 130 1.40 49.93 69.17
N SER A 131 1.07 51.22 69.15
CA SER A 131 -0.14 51.79 68.51
C SER A 131 0.17 52.89 67.47
N GLY A 132 1.42 52.99 67.00
CA GLY A 132 1.88 54.08 66.13
C GLY A 132 1.45 53.95 64.65
N PRO A 133 1.68 55.00 63.82
CA PRO A 133 1.34 55.01 62.40
C PRO A 133 2.12 53.94 61.62
N ILE A 134 1.53 53.42 60.53
CA ILE A 134 2.20 52.50 59.61
C ILE A 134 3.18 53.31 58.76
N ILE A 135 4.47 53.03 58.88
CA ILE A 135 5.55 53.74 58.15
C ILE A 135 5.89 53.03 56.84
N LYS A 136 5.74 51.71 56.80
CA LYS A 136 5.93 50.89 55.60
C LYS A 136 5.02 49.66 55.68
N SER A 137 4.32 49.40 54.59
CA SER A 137 3.52 48.19 54.38
C SER A 137 4.07 47.45 53.17
N VAL A 138 4.33 46.16 53.32
CA VAL A 138 4.64 45.26 52.19
C VAL A 138 3.41 44.39 51.94
N ASP A 139 2.80 44.56 50.77
CA ASP A 139 1.62 43.82 50.32
C ASP A 139 2.06 42.59 49.51
N LEU A 140 1.62 41.40 49.93
CA LEU A 140 1.97 40.15 49.24
C LEU A 140 1.31 39.95 47.88
N THR A 141 0.44 40.86 47.46
CA THR A 141 0.02 40.93 46.05
C THR A 141 1.24 41.10 45.13
N TYR A 142 2.29 41.82 45.57
CA TYR A 142 3.57 41.92 44.85
C TYR A 142 4.35 40.59 44.83
N LEU A 143 4.35 39.86 45.95
CA LEU A 143 5.00 38.54 46.05
C LEU A 143 4.29 37.46 45.22
N THR A 144 2.96 37.54 45.14
CA THR A 144 2.14 36.70 44.25
C THR A 144 2.54 36.93 42.79
N THR A 145 2.69 38.20 42.41
CA THR A 145 3.12 38.61 41.06
C THR A 145 4.54 38.11 40.74
N GLN A 146 5.49 38.22 41.67
CA GLN A 146 6.86 37.75 41.48
C GLN A 146 6.97 36.22 41.43
N ASN A 147 6.21 35.51 42.27
CA ASN A 147 6.15 34.04 42.23
C ASN A 147 5.61 33.55 40.88
N ASP A 148 4.53 34.15 40.40
CA ASP A 148 3.90 33.77 39.14
C ASP A 148 4.80 34.10 37.94
N ALA A 149 5.55 35.20 38.01
CA ALA A 149 6.56 35.53 37.01
C ALA A 149 7.70 34.50 36.99
N TYR A 150 8.21 34.08 38.16
CA TYR A 150 9.29 33.11 38.27
C TYR A 150 8.90 31.72 37.75
N TRP A 151 7.83 31.13 38.30
CA TRP A 151 7.38 29.80 37.86
C TRP A 151 6.85 29.82 36.43
N GLY A 152 6.28 30.94 36.00
CA GLY A 152 5.82 31.13 34.62
C GLY A 152 7.01 31.15 33.64
N ALA A 153 8.10 31.84 34.00
CA ALA A 153 9.32 31.86 33.21
C ALA A 153 9.98 30.47 33.12
N LEU A 154 10.09 29.75 34.24
CA LEU A 154 10.60 28.37 34.23
C LEU A 154 9.74 27.42 33.38
N ALA A 155 8.41 27.51 33.50
CA ALA A 155 7.51 26.72 32.67
C ALA A 155 7.69 27.02 31.17
N GLN A 156 7.86 28.30 30.81
CA GLN A 156 8.12 28.71 29.44
C GLN A 156 9.47 28.21 28.94
N GLU A 157 10.53 28.32 29.74
CA GLU A 157 11.86 27.81 29.41
C GLU A 157 11.83 26.30 29.11
N GLU A 158 11.13 25.51 29.92
CA GLU A 158 10.96 24.08 29.67
C GLU A 158 10.19 23.81 28.36
N MET A 159 9.13 24.57 28.08
CA MET A 159 8.40 24.44 26.80
C MET A 159 9.25 24.83 25.59
N GLU A 160 10.14 25.82 25.72
CA GLU A 160 11.05 26.25 24.65
C GLU A 160 12.12 25.19 24.28
N LYS A 161 12.40 24.23 25.18
CA LYS A 161 13.29 23.10 24.90
C LYS A 161 12.70 22.08 23.92
N ILE A 162 11.38 22.10 23.71
CA ILE A 162 10.66 21.16 22.82
C ILE A 162 11.03 21.40 21.35
N GLN A 163 11.58 20.36 20.72
CA GLN A 163 12.10 20.43 19.35
C GLN A 163 11.70 19.21 18.50
N SER A 164 11.55 19.44 17.19
CA SER A 164 11.19 18.38 16.23
C SER A 164 12.23 17.28 16.06
N SER A 165 13.49 17.56 16.39
CA SER A 165 14.61 16.62 16.30
C SER A 165 14.70 15.66 17.48
N GLN A 166 13.97 15.93 18.57
CA GLN A 166 13.97 15.12 19.78
C GLN A 166 12.93 13.99 19.70
N THR A 167 13.09 12.97 20.54
CA THR A 167 12.09 11.90 20.66
C THR A 167 10.81 12.40 21.33
N GLU A 168 9.68 11.71 21.09
CA GLU A 168 8.42 12.02 21.78
C GLU A 168 8.61 11.98 23.30
N THR A 169 9.31 10.98 23.82
CA THR A 169 9.59 10.83 25.26
C THR A 169 10.35 12.01 25.86
N ILE A 170 11.39 12.50 25.19
CA ILE A 170 12.18 13.65 25.68
C ILE A 170 11.30 14.91 25.69
N ASN A 171 10.55 15.15 24.62
CA ASN A 171 9.65 16.29 24.54
C ASN A 171 8.53 16.22 25.60
N GLU A 172 7.98 15.03 25.86
CA GLU A 172 6.98 14.81 26.91
C GLU A 172 7.57 15.06 28.31
N GLU A 173 8.84 14.74 28.55
CA GLU A 173 9.52 15.02 29.82
C GLU A 173 9.63 16.52 30.10
N TYR A 174 10.04 17.32 29.11
CA TYR A 174 10.05 18.79 29.21
C TYR A 174 8.66 19.35 29.46
N LEU A 175 7.64 18.89 28.71
CA LEU A 175 6.27 19.37 28.89
C LEU A 175 5.69 18.99 30.26
N ASN A 176 6.03 17.81 30.79
CA ASN A 176 5.62 17.38 32.13
C ASN A 176 6.31 18.19 33.22
N THR A 177 7.57 18.57 33.03
CA THR A 177 8.29 19.48 33.94
C THR A 177 7.68 20.88 33.93
N ALA A 178 7.32 21.40 32.75
CA ALA A 178 6.57 22.65 32.63
C ALA A 178 5.24 22.62 33.38
N LYS A 179 4.47 21.51 33.26
CA LYS A 179 3.21 21.32 34.03
C LYS A 179 3.44 21.39 35.54
N LYS A 180 4.50 20.75 36.05
CA LYS A 180 4.88 20.82 37.48
C LYS A 180 5.22 22.25 37.91
N HIS A 181 5.92 23.03 37.08
CA HIS A 181 6.17 24.45 37.37
C HIS A 181 4.86 25.27 37.40
N ILE A 182 3.94 24.99 36.47
CA ILE A 182 2.62 25.65 36.40
C ILE A 182 1.75 25.32 37.63
N GLU A 183 1.91 24.15 38.26
CA GLU A 183 1.22 23.81 39.51
C GLU A 183 1.58 24.76 40.67
N ASN A 184 2.77 25.37 40.63
CA ASN A 184 3.23 26.34 41.63
C ASN A 184 2.78 27.80 41.39
N ILE A 185 2.06 28.06 40.28
CA ILE A 185 1.46 29.37 39.97
C ILE A 185 0.27 29.62 40.91
N LEU A 186 0.21 30.82 41.49
CA LEU A 186 -0.79 31.24 42.46
C LEU A 186 -2.03 31.84 41.81
N THR A 187 -1.86 32.66 40.76
CA THR A 187 -3.00 33.28 40.07
C THR A 187 -3.68 32.29 39.14
N ALA A 188 -4.94 31.98 39.42
CA ALA A 188 -5.74 31.02 38.64
C ALA A 188 -5.81 31.38 37.15
N SER A 189 -6.05 32.66 36.82
CA SER A 189 -6.11 33.10 35.42
C SER A 189 -4.78 32.93 34.69
N LYS A 190 -3.64 33.16 35.36
CA LYS A 190 -2.31 32.95 34.78
C LYS A 190 -2.01 31.46 34.59
N LYS A 191 -2.44 30.63 35.54
CA LYS A 191 -2.35 29.17 35.44
C LYS A 191 -3.15 28.66 34.25
N GLU A 192 -4.39 29.11 34.08
CA GLU A 192 -5.23 28.76 32.93
C GLU A 192 -4.59 29.19 31.59
N GLU A 193 -4.04 30.41 31.53
CA GLU A 193 -3.31 30.92 30.36
C GLU A 193 -2.13 29.99 29.99
N LEU A 194 -1.29 29.64 30.96
CA LEU A 194 -0.13 28.77 30.75
C LEU A 194 -0.55 27.32 30.41
N LEU A 195 -1.63 26.81 31.00
CA LEU A 195 -2.18 25.49 30.64
C LEU A 195 -2.71 25.45 29.20
N ALA A 196 -3.30 26.55 28.72
CA ALA A 196 -3.70 26.67 27.32
C ALA A 196 -2.48 26.63 26.38
N ILE A 197 -1.36 27.26 26.78
CA ILE A 197 -0.10 27.18 26.04
C ILE A 197 0.44 25.75 26.06
N VAL A 198 0.45 25.07 27.21
CA VAL A 198 0.83 23.64 27.33
C VAL A 198 0.04 22.76 26.36
N ALA A 199 -1.26 23.01 26.20
CA ALA A 199 -2.08 22.27 25.24
C ALA A 199 -1.59 22.45 23.79
N SER A 200 -1.19 23.67 23.40
CA SER A 200 -0.61 23.92 22.07
C SER A 200 0.74 23.22 21.87
N TYR A 201 1.57 23.14 22.92
CA TYR A 201 2.84 22.41 22.85
C TYR A 201 2.62 20.89 22.82
N GLN A 202 1.60 20.37 23.51
CA GLN A 202 1.21 18.96 23.39
C GLN A 202 0.83 18.62 21.95
N GLU A 203 0.01 19.45 21.29
CA GLU A 203 -0.35 19.27 19.87
C GLU A 203 0.89 19.27 18.96
N LYS A 204 1.87 20.13 19.25
CA LYS A 204 3.15 20.20 18.54
C LYS A 204 4.00 18.92 18.74
N ILE A 205 4.03 18.35 19.93
CA ILE A 205 4.69 17.06 20.21
C ILE A 205 4.02 15.94 19.40
N ASP A 206 2.69 15.87 19.47
CA ASP A 206 1.91 14.87 18.75
C ASP A 206 2.13 14.98 17.22
N TYR A 207 2.29 16.20 16.70
CA TYR A 207 2.67 16.46 15.31
C TYR A 207 4.07 15.95 14.98
N TYR A 208 5.07 16.21 15.82
CA TYR A 208 6.45 15.72 15.59
C TYR A 208 6.57 14.20 15.60
N HIS A 209 5.85 13.53 16.51
CA HIS A 209 5.72 12.08 16.48
C HIS A 209 5.13 11.60 15.14
N ALA A 210 4.05 12.24 14.68
CA ALA A 210 3.44 11.91 13.40
C ALA A 210 4.40 12.07 12.21
N ILE A 211 5.28 13.08 12.19
CA ILE A 211 6.30 13.27 11.14
C ILE A 211 7.32 12.12 11.12
N THR A 212 7.72 11.63 12.29
CA THR A 212 8.63 10.48 12.39
C THR A 212 7.98 9.22 11.82
N VAL A 213 6.70 8.96 12.15
CA VAL A 213 5.93 7.85 11.58
C VAL A 213 5.72 8.05 10.07
N GLU A 214 5.46 9.27 9.61
CA GLU A 214 5.29 9.60 8.19
C GLU A 214 6.49 9.18 7.35
N LYS A 215 7.70 9.41 7.85
CA LYS A 215 8.93 8.98 7.17
C LYS A 215 8.96 7.46 6.96
N ALA A 216 8.61 6.68 7.98
CA ALA A 216 8.61 5.22 7.89
C ALA A 216 7.49 4.70 6.96
N VAL A 217 6.29 5.27 7.02
CA VAL A 217 5.18 4.92 6.09
C VAL A 217 5.57 5.23 4.63
N LYS A 218 6.25 6.35 4.39
CA LYS A 218 6.73 6.75 3.06
C LYS A 218 7.69 5.73 2.46
N GLU A 219 8.49 5.04 3.28
CA GLU A 219 9.45 4.03 2.80
C GLU A 219 8.79 2.80 2.16
N LEU A 220 7.48 2.59 2.34
CA LEU A 220 6.73 1.55 1.61
C LEU A 220 6.61 1.85 0.11
N PHE A 221 6.74 3.12 -0.30
CA PHE A 221 6.48 3.57 -1.66
C PHE A 221 7.76 3.89 -2.44
N GLU A 222 7.70 3.70 -3.76
CA GLU A 222 8.81 4.04 -4.66
C GLU A 222 9.20 5.51 -4.52
N GLY A 223 10.51 5.78 -4.41
CA GLY A 223 11.03 7.13 -4.17
C GLY A 223 10.58 7.75 -2.84
N ASN A 224 10.14 6.94 -1.88
CA ASN A 224 9.60 7.37 -0.59
C ASN A 224 8.44 8.37 -0.72
N ASN A 225 7.60 8.18 -1.74
CA ASN A 225 6.50 9.09 -2.07
C ASN A 225 5.18 8.31 -2.21
N PRO A 226 4.18 8.55 -1.32
CA PRO A 226 2.88 7.87 -1.37
C PRO A 226 2.05 8.19 -2.61
N ALA A 227 2.45 9.11 -3.48
CA ALA A 227 1.86 9.27 -4.81
C ALA A 227 2.23 8.10 -5.75
N ASN A 228 3.38 7.48 -5.54
CA ASN A 228 3.90 6.38 -6.36
C ASN A 228 3.32 5.03 -5.92
N ALA A 229 3.68 3.97 -6.64
CA ALA A 229 3.34 2.60 -6.28
C ALA A 229 4.16 2.10 -5.09
N ILE A 230 3.71 1.04 -4.42
CA ILE A 230 4.52 0.33 -3.43
C ILE A 230 5.77 -0.30 -4.06
N LYS A 231 6.85 -0.38 -3.28
CA LYS A 231 8.07 -1.10 -3.68
C LYS A 231 7.78 -2.59 -3.85
N THR A 232 8.49 -3.25 -4.75
CA THR A 232 8.29 -4.68 -5.05
C THR A 232 8.55 -5.59 -3.84
N THR A 233 9.42 -5.17 -2.92
CA THR A 233 9.82 -5.87 -1.70
C THR A 233 8.84 -5.75 -0.54
N VAL A 234 7.81 -4.87 -0.64
CA VAL A 234 6.83 -4.70 0.42
C VAL A 234 6.05 -6.01 0.63
N THR A 235 6.00 -6.44 1.88
CA THR A 235 5.24 -7.60 2.34
C THR A 235 4.09 -7.17 3.27
N GLN A 236 3.16 -8.08 3.55
CA GLN A 236 2.07 -7.82 4.50
C GLN A 236 2.62 -7.44 5.88
N ALA A 237 3.64 -8.14 6.36
CA ALA A 237 4.27 -7.87 7.66
C ALA A 237 4.87 -6.45 7.75
N MET A 238 5.40 -5.92 6.64
CA MET A 238 5.91 -4.54 6.60
C MET A 238 4.77 -3.52 6.72
N ILE A 239 3.65 -3.77 6.04
CA ILE A 239 2.46 -2.90 6.15
C ILE A 239 1.88 -2.97 7.57
N ASP A 240 1.77 -4.16 8.15
CA ASP A 240 1.26 -4.35 9.51
C ASP A 240 2.15 -3.65 10.56
N ALA A 241 3.47 -3.72 10.39
CA ALA A 241 4.43 -3.02 11.25
C ALA A 241 4.26 -1.50 11.18
N GLU A 242 4.09 -0.93 9.98
CA GLU A 242 3.84 0.51 9.84
C GLU A 242 2.44 0.91 10.33
N GLN A 243 1.41 0.06 10.15
CA GLN A 243 0.08 0.27 10.72
C GLN A 243 0.13 0.35 12.25
N ALA A 244 0.94 -0.51 12.90
CA ALA A 244 1.12 -0.47 14.34
C ALA A 244 1.70 0.88 14.81
N LYS A 245 2.64 1.46 14.05
CA LYS A 245 3.18 2.81 14.34
C LYS A 245 2.14 3.90 14.10
N VAL A 246 1.36 3.82 13.01
CA VAL A 246 0.27 4.78 12.75
C VAL A 246 -0.78 4.75 13.87
N ASN A 247 -1.04 3.60 14.48
CA ASN A 247 -1.99 3.48 15.58
C ASN A 247 -1.57 4.28 16.83
N THR A 248 -0.27 4.49 17.06
CA THR A 248 0.23 5.27 18.21
C THR A 248 0.17 6.78 17.99
N VAL A 249 -0.07 7.26 16.75
CA VAL A 249 -0.17 8.69 16.46
C VAL A 249 -1.39 9.29 17.15
N LYS A 250 -1.17 10.35 17.95
CA LYS A 250 -2.21 11.11 18.66
C LYS A 250 -2.75 12.28 17.83
N HIS A 251 -1.91 12.90 17.01
CA HIS A 251 -2.30 14.03 16.16
C HIS A 251 -3.31 13.59 15.08
N THR A 252 -4.56 14.02 15.24
CA THR A 252 -5.72 13.49 14.53
C THR A 252 -5.65 13.64 13.00
N ALA A 253 -5.33 14.84 12.50
CA ALA A 253 -5.32 15.10 11.05
C ALA A 253 -4.21 14.31 10.34
N LYS A 254 -2.99 14.33 10.88
CA LYS A 254 -1.87 13.52 10.39
C LYS A 254 -2.13 12.01 10.50
N LYS A 255 -2.75 11.53 11.57
CA LYS A 255 -3.13 10.11 11.68
C LYS A 255 -4.05 9.69 10.53
N ALA A 256 -5.03 10.53 10.18
CA ALA A 256 -5.93 10.24 9.06
C ALA A 256 -5.20 10.19 7.71
N GLU A 257 -4.26 11.12 7.46
CA GLU A 257 -3.41 11.11 6.26
C GLU A 257 -2.56 9.84 6.17
N LEU A 258 -1.88 9.47 7.25
CA LEU A 258 -1.05 8.28 7.33
C LEU A 258 -1.88 6.99 7.17
N GLN A 259 -3.08 6.95 7.74
CA GLN A 259 -4.00 5.84 7.57
C GLN A 259 -4.43 5.69 6.10
N ALA A 260 -4.64 6.79 5.38
CA ALA A 260 -4.93 6.74 3.96
C ALA A 260 -3.76 6.17 3.15
N HIS A 261 -2.51 6.49 3.52
CA HIS A 261 -1.33 5.89 2.91
C HIS A 261 -1.22 4.39 3.18
N ILE A 262 -1.46 3.94 4.42
CA ILE A 262 -1.47 2.50 4.74
C ILE A 262 -2.57 1.78 3.95
N ASN A 263 -3.78 2.33 3.91
CA ASN A 263 -4.89 1.74 3.14
C ASN A 263 -4.54 1.64 1.65
N LYS A 264 -3.87 2.65 1.09
CA LYS A 264 -3.36 2.61 -0.30
C LYS A 264 -2.34 1.48 -0.47
N ALA A 265 -1.33 1.39 0.40
CA ALA A 265 -0.32 0.35 0.33
C ALA A 265 -0.94 -1.05 0.39
N GLN A 266 -1.92 -1.24 1.28
CA GLN A 266 -2.65 -2.50 1.43
C GLN A 266 -3.42 -2.85 0.15
N ALA A 267 -4.12 -1.89 -0.45
CA ALA A 267 -4.86 -2.11 -1.69
C ALA A 267 -3.94 -2.52 -2.84
N GLU A 268 -2.77 -1.87 -2.96
CA GLU A 268 -1.79 -2.20 -3.99
C GLU A 268 -1.14 -3.57 -3.76
N LEU A 269 -0.83 -3.94 -2.51
CA LEU A 269 -0.31 -5.28 -2.19
C LEU A 269 -1.34 -6.36 -2.51
N ASN A 270 -2.61 -6.14 -2.15
CA ASN A 270 -3.70 -7.06 -2.45
C ASN A 270 -3.87 -7.25 -3.97
N ALA A 271 -3.78 -6.17 -4.75
CA ALA A 271 -3.83 -6.25 -6.21
C ALA A 271 -2.65 -7.05 -6.78
N LYS A 272 -1.43 -6.82 -6.28
CA LYS A 272 -0.21 -7.57 -6.65
C LYS A 272 -0.39 -9.07 -6.38
N VAL A 273 -0.76 -9.44 -5.15
CA VAL A 273 -0.92 -10.85 -4.74
C VAL A 273 -2.03 -11.54 -5.55
N ALA A 274 -3.15 -10.85 -5.76
CA ALA A 274 -4.25 -11.39 -6.56
C ALA A 274 -3.84 -11.63 -8.03
N ALA A 275 -3.07 -10.70 -8.62
CA ALA A 275 -2.57 -10.84 -9.98
C ALA A 275 -1.54 -11.97 -10.10
N GLU A 276 -0.56 -12.04 -9.18
CA GLU A 276 0.42 -13.13 -9.14
C GLU A 276 -0.25 -14.51 -9.05
N LYS A 277 -1.23 -14.64 -8.15
CA LYS A 277 -1.99 -15.89 -7.98
C LYS A 277 -2.74 -16.26 -9.27
N ALA A 278 -3.50 -15.32 -9.84
CA ALA A 278 -4.28 -15.57 -11.05
C ALA A 278 -3.39 -15.97 -12.24
N VAL A 279 -2.23 -15.31 -12.41
CA VAL A 279 -1.27 -15.66 -13.47
C VAL A 279 -0.66 -17.04 -13.24
N LYS A 280 -0.20 -17.34 -12.02
CA LYS A 280 0.36 -18.65 -11.66
C LYS A 280 -0.64 -19.77 -11.95
N GLU A 281 -1.90 -19.58 -11.59
CA GLU A 281 -2.97 -20.58 -11.76
C GLU A 281 -3.25 -20.98 -13.22
N LEU A 282 -2.83 -20.19 -14.22
CA LEU A 282 -2.92 -20.56 -15.63
C LEU A 282 -1.98 -21.72 -16.00
N PHE A 283 -0.90 -21.94 -15.24
CA PHE A 283 0.17 -22.86 -15.60
C PHE A 283 0.18 -24.12 -14.73
N VAL A 284 0.66 -25.23 -15.29
CA VAL A 284 0.79 -26.50 -14.57
C VAL A 284 1.65 -26.31 -13.32
N SER A 285 1.20 -26.90 -12.20
CA SER A 285 1.82 -26.75 -10.87
C SER A 285 1.90 -25.30 -10.37
N ASN A 286 1.04 -24.43 -10.89
CA ASN A 286 1.02 -23.01 -10.57
C ASN A 286 2.38 -22.30 -10.82
N ASN A 287 3.11 -22.75 -11.85
CA ASN A 287 4.44 -22.25 -12.18
C ASN A 287 4.51 -21.74 -13.63
N PRO A 288 4.69 -20.42 -13.86
CA PRO A 288 4.78 -19.83 -15.19
C PRO A 288 5.94 -20.33 -16.07
N ALA A 289 6.90 -21.09 -15.53
CA ALA A 289 7.90 -21.78 -16.33
C ALA A 289 7.29 -22.93 -17.17
N ASN A 290 6.21 -23.55 -16.67
CA ASN A 290 5.56 -24.69 -17.32
C ASN A 290 4.61 -24.25 -18.45
N VAL A 291 3.98 -25.23 -19.11
CA VAL A 291 2.89 -25.00 -20.07
C VAL A 291 1.58 -24.63 -19.37
N ILE A 292 0.63 -24.04 -20.11
CA ILE A 292 -0.71 -23.78 -19.59
C ILE A 292 -1.46 -25.07 -19.22
N LYS A 293 -2.36 -25.00 -18.22
CA LYS A 293 -3.24 -26.14 -17.88
C LYS A 293 -4.21 -26.41 -19.02
N THR A 294 -4.65 -27.66 -19.16
CA THR A 294 -5.61 -28.07 -20.19
C THR A 294 -6.98 -27.38 -20.06
N THR A 295 -7.34 -26.95 -18.85
CA THR A 295 -8.58 -26.24 -18.51
C THR A 295 -8.53 -24.74 -18.80
N VAL A 296 -7.39 -24.19 -19.21
CA VAL A 296 -7.28 -22.77 -19.54
C VAL A 296 -8.11 -22.46 -20.78
N THR A 297 -8.92 -21.41 -20.66
CA THR A 297 -9.73 -20.81 -21.73
C THR A 297 -9.38 -19.33 -21.89
N GLN A 298 -9.86 -18.71 -22.97
CA GLN A 298 -9.67 -17.28 -23.18
C GLN A 298 -10.22 -16.46 -21.99
N ALA A 299 -11.39 -16.83 -21.48
CA ALA A 299 -12.00 -16.17 -20.33
C ALA A 299 -11.12 -16.22 -19.07
N THR A 300 -10.40 -17.34 -18.83
CA THR A 300 -9.48 -17.42 -17.68
C THR A 300 -8.24 -16.54 -17.86
N ILE A 301 -7.74 -16.39 -19.09
CA ILE A 301 -6.63 -15.49 -19.40
C ILE A 301 -7.09 -14.03 -19.25
N ASP A 302 -8.26 -13.68 -19.77
CA ASP A 302 -8.81 -12.33 -19.67
C ASP A 302 -9.07 -11.92 -18.21
N ALA A 303 -9.54 -12.86 -17.38
CA ALA A 303 -9.71 -12.63 -15.95
C ALA A 303 -8.37 -12.36 -15.24
N ALA A 304 -7.31 -13.11 -15.56
CA ALA A 304 -5.98 -12.87 -15.02
C ALA A 304 -5.39 -11.54 -15.54
N GLN A 305 -5.60 -11.22 -16.83
CA GLN A 305 -5.20 -9.96 -17.45
C GLN A 305 -5.84 -8.75 -16.76
N ALA A 306 -7.12 -8.84 -16.39
CA ALA A 306 -7.81 -7.77 -15.65
C ALA A 306 -7.16 -7.51 -14.29
N LYS A 307 -6.71 -8.56 -13.60
CA LYS A 307 -5.96 -8.42 -12.33
C LYS A 307 -4.59 -7.80 -12.54
N VAL A 308 -3.84 -8.23 -13.56
CA VAL A 308 -2.55 -7.63 -13.94
C VAL A 308 -2.71 -6.15 -14.30
N ASN A 309 -3.81 -5.77 -14.95
CA ASN A 309 -4.08 -4.37 -15.30
C ASN A 309 -4.23 -3.46 -14.08
N ALA A 310 -4.73 -4.00 -12.96
CA ALA A 310 -4.89 -3.28 -11.70
C ALA A 310 -3.57 -3.07 -10.92
N VAL A 311 -2.50 -3.79 -11.26
CA VAL A 311 -1.18 -3.63 -10.62
C VAL A 311 -0.58 -2.27 -11.04
N LYS A 312 -0.16 -1.48 -10.04
CA LYS A 312 0.41 -0.13 -10.27
C LYS A 312 1.91 -0.13 -10.49
N ASN A 313 2.65 -1.00 -9.79
CA ASN A 313 4.09 -1.14 -9.98
C ASN A 313 4.38 -1.64 -11.40
N THR A 314 5.08 -0.82 -12.20
CA THR A 314 5.28 -1.06 -13.63
C THR A 314 6.18 -2.26 -13.92
N ALA A 315 7.22 -2.47 -13.11
CA ALA A 315 8.12 -3.61 -13.25
C ALA A 315 7.38 -4.94 -12.99
N THR A 316 6.64 -5.02 -11.87
CA THR A 316 5.83 -6.20 -11.54
C THR A 316 4.75 -6.45 -12.60
N LYS A 317 4.10 -5.38 -13.08
CA LYS A 317 3.09 -5.49 -14.14
C LYS A 317 3.69 -6.03 -15.44
N ALA A 318 4.88 -5.58 -15.83
CA ALA A 318 5.55 -6.06 -17.04
C ALA A 318 5.93 -7.54 -16.96
N GLU A 319 6.44 -7.98 -15.80
CA GLU A 319 6.75 -9.39 -15.54
C GLU A 319 5.51 -10.28 -15.66
N LEU A 320 4.43 -9.91 -14.96
CA LEU A 320 3.16 -10.65 -15.01
C LEU A 320 2.53 -10.62 -16.42
N GLN A 321 2.66 -9.51 -17.14
CA GLN A 321 2.21 -9.39 -18.52
C GLN A 321 2.95 -10.34 -19.46
N ALA A 322 4.26 -10.55 -19.26
CA ALA A 322 5.02 -11.50 -20.05
C ALA A 322 4.48 -12.93 -19.89
N HIS A 323 4.07 -13.31 -18.68
CA HIS A 323 3.43 -14.59 -18.43
C HIS A 323 2.03 -14.69 -19.07
N ILE A 324 1.21 -13.62 -19.00
CA ILE A 324 -0.07 -13.60 -19.73
C ILE A 324 0.15 -13.79 -21.24
N ASN A 325 1.12 -13.08 -21.82
CA ASN A 325 1.44 -13.19 -23.25
C ASN A 325 1.89 -14.61 -23.63
N LYS A 326 2.68 -15.26 -22.77
CA LYS A 326 3.05 -16.67 -22.93
C LYS A 326 1.81 -17.57 -22.92
N ALA A 327 0.93 -17.42 -21.94
CA ALA A 327 -0.29 -18.22 -21.85
C ALA A 327 -1.19 -18.05 -23.08
N GLN A 328 -1.34 -16.80 -23.55
CA GLN A 328 -2.10 -16.47 -24.75
C GLN A 328 -1.52 -17.14 -26.00
N ALA A 329 -0.19 -17.09 -26.17
CA ALA A 329 0.48 -17.72 -27.30
C ALA A 329 0.28 -19.25 -27.32
N GLU A 330 0.38 -19.90 -26.16
CA GLU A 330 0.17 -21.35 -26.04
C GLU A 330 -1.28 -21.75 -26.29
N LEU A 331 -2.26 -20.97 -25.80
CA LEU A 331 -3.68 -21.20 -26.09
C LEU A 331 -3.98 -21.04 -27.58
N ASN A 332 -3.46 -19.98 -28.21
CA ASN A 332 -3.64 -19.71 -29.64
C ASN A 332 -3.07 -20.84 -30.50
N ALA A 333 -1.88 -21.34 -30.17
CA ALA A 333 -1.27 -22.47 -30.86
C ALA A 333 -2.14 -23.74 -30.77
N LYS A 334 -2.67 -24.05 -29.57
CA LYS A 334 -3.57 -25.17 -29.34
C LYS A 334 -4.85 -25.05 -30.18
N VAL A 335 -5.53 -23.90 -30.12
CA VAL A 335 -6.77 -23.66 -30.87
C VAL A 335 -6.54 -23.71 -32.38
N ALA A 336 -5.45 -23.11 -32.86
CA ALA A 336 -5.11 -23.13 -34.28
C ALA A 336 -4.80 -24.54 -34.80
N ALA A 337 -4.09 -25.36 -34.00
CA ALA A 337 -3.80 -26.75 -34.34
C ALA A 337 -5.07 -27.61 -34.32
N GLU A 338 -5.92 -27.50 -33.29
CA GLU A 338 -7.19 -28.21 -33.22
C GLU A 338 -8.10 -27.89 -34.41
N LYS A 339 -8.20 -26.61 -34.78
CA LYS A 339 -8.98 -26.18 -35.94
C LYS A 339 -8.43 -26.77 -37.24
N ALA A 340 -7.12 -26.65 -37.47
CA ALA A 340 -6.48 -27.15 -38.69
C ALA A 340 -6.63 -28.67 -38.85
N VAL A 341 -6.46 -29.44 -37.77
CA VAL A 341 -6.65 -30.89 -37.77
C VAL A 341 -8.11 -31.23 -38.09
N LYS A 342 -9.07 -30.60 -37.41
CA LYS A 342 -10.50 -30.83 -37.66
C LYS A 342 -10.88 -30.55 -39.11
N GLU A 343 -10.36 -29.48 -39.70
CA GLU A 343 -10.67 -29.05 -41.06
C GLU A 343 -10.25 -30.06 -42.15
N LEU A 344 -9.35 -31.01 -41.86
CA LEU A 344 -8.99 -32.11 -42.76
C LEU A 344 -10.13 -33.12 -42.96
N PHE A 345 -11.07 -33.21 -42.01
CA PHE A 345 -12.08 -34.27 -41.99
C PHE A 345 -13.48 -33.78 -42.32
N VAL A 346 -14.30 -34.65 -42.92
CA VAL A 346 -15.70 -34.36 -43.23
C VAL A 346 -16.45 -33.92 -41.96
N SER A 347 -17.26 -32.86 -42.10
CA SER A 347 -17.97 -32.23 -40.98
C SER A 347 -17.07 -31.71 -39.86
N ASN A 348 -15.79 -31.46 -40.16
CA ASN A 348 -14.77 -31.02 -39.21
C ASN A 348 -14.60 -31.96 -38.01
N ASN A 349 -14.79 -33.27 -38.22
CA ASN A 349 -14.74 -34.29 -37.18
C ASN A 349 -13.69 -35.37 -37.51
N PRO A 350 -12.59 -35.50 -36.73
CA PRO A 350 -11.55 -36.51 -36.93
C PRO A 350 -12.01 -37.97 -36.87
N ALA A 351 -13.23 -38.24 -36.41
CA ALA A 351 -13.84 -39.57 -36.52
C ALA A 351 -14.14 -39.97 -37.96
N ASN A 352 -14.45 -39.00 -38.84
CA ASN A 352 -14.86 -39.23 -40.23
C ASN A 352 -13.66 -39.48 -41.17
N THR A 353 -13.96 -39.66 -42.46
CA THR A 353 -12.97 -39.66 -43.54
C THR A 353 -12.44 -38.24 -43.82
N ILE A 354 -11.30 -38.15 -44.51
CA ILE A 354 -10.77 -36.86 -44.98
C ILE A 354 -11.68 -36.25 -46.05
N LYS A 355 -11.71 -34.92 -46.16
CA LYS A 355 -12.45 -34.25 -47.23
C LYS A 355 -11.82 -34.53 -48.59
N GLU A 356 -12.64 -34.52 -49.63
CA GLU A 356 -12.19 -34.71 -51.01
C GLU A 356 -11.11 -33.70 -51.45
N THR A 357 -11.20 -32.47 -50.93
CA THR A 357 -10.32 -31.33 -51.24
C THR A 357 -9.00 -31.33 -50.47
N VAL A 358 -8.76 -32.29 -49.57
CA VAL A 358 -7.49 -32.39 -48.85
C VAL A 358 -6.37 -32.71 -49.83
N THR A 359 -5.28 -31.97 -49.71
CA THR A 359 -4.02 -32.19 -50.43
C THR A 359 -2.90 -32.44 -49.42
N GLN A 360 -1.77 -32.98 -49.87
CA GLN A 360 -0.59 -33.14 -49.04
C GLN A 360 -0.19 -31.82 -48.36
N ALA A 361 -0.22 -30.71 -49.11
CA ALA A 361 0.09 -29.39 -48.58
C ALA A 361 -0.83 -28.97 -47.42
N THR A 362 -2.11 -29.34 -47.45
CA THR A 362 -3.03 -29.05 -46.33
C THR A 362 -2.74 -29.89 -45.09
N ILE A 363 -2.30 -31.14 -45.26
CA ILE A 363 -1.88 -32.03 -44.16
C ILE A 363 -0.59 -31.49 -43.54
N ASP A 364 0.40 -31.15 -44.37
CA ASP A 364 1.68 -30.58 -43.92
C ASP A 364 1.48 -29.26 -43.17
N ALA A 365 0.57 -28.40 -43.63
CA ALA A 365 0.22 -27.15 -42.96
C ALA A 365 -0.43 -27.40 -41.57
N ALA A 366 -1.28 -28.43 -41.45
CA ALA A 366 -1.85 -28.83 -40.16
C ALA A 366 -0.78 -29.43 -39.23
N GLN A 367 0.11 -30.27 -39.77
CA GLN A 367 1.26 -30.84 -39.07
C GLN A 367 2.17 -29.77 -38.49
N ALA A 368 2.47 -28.72 -39.25
CA ALA A 368 3.29 -27.59 -38.78
C ALA A 368 2.66 -26.90 -37.55
N LYS A 369 1.33 -26.75 -37.53
CA LYS A 369 0.61 -26.18 -36.38
C LYS A 369 0.63 -27.11 -35.17
N VAL A 370 0.45 -28.42 -35.37
CA VAL A 370 0.56 -29.43 -34.29
C VAL A 370 1.98 -29.44 -33.71
N ASN A 371 3.00 -29.27 -34.54
CA ASN A 371 4.40 -29.22 -34.08
C ASN A 371 4.67 -28.05 -33.12
N ALA A 372 3.98 -26.92 -33.29
CA ALA A 372 4.09 -25.74 -32.44
C ALA A 372 3.36 -25.87 -31.08
N VAL A 373 2.52 -26.89 -30.89
CA VAL A 373 1.84 -27.15 -29.60
C VAL A 373 2.87 -27.68 -28.59
N LYS A 374 2.94 -27.05 -27.41
CA LYS A 374 3.88 -27.47 -26.35
C LYS A 374 3.32 -28.50 -25.37
N ASP A 375 1.99 -28.52 -25.20
CA ASP A 375 1.31 -29.56 -24.43
C ASP A 375 1.52 -30.91 -25.12
N THR A 376 2.32 -31.78 -24.50
CA THR A 376 2.74 -33.06 -25.10
C THR A 376 1.57 -34.03 -25.26
N ALA A 377 0.64 -34.07 -24.30
CA ALA A 377 -0.53 -34.93 -24.35
C ALA A 377 -1.47 -34.50 -25.48
N LYS A 378 -1.77 -33.19 -25.55
CA LYS A 378 -2.61 -32.67 -26.62
C LYS A 378 -1.94 -32.76 -27.99
N LYS A 379 -0.63 -32.55 -28.06
CA LYS A 379 0.15 -32.73 -29.28
C LYS A 379 0.07 -34.18 -29.78
N ALA A 380 0.22 -35.17 -28.90
CA ALA A 380 0.13 -36.58 -29.25
C ALA A 380 -1.28 -36.95 -29.78
N GLU A 381 -2.34 -36.45 -29.15
CA GLU A 381 -3.72 -36.62 -29.61
C GLU A 381 -3.91 -36.06 -31.04
N LEU A 382 -3.49 -34.82 -31.27
CA LEU A 382 -3.60 -34.18 -32.59
C LEU A 382 -2.72 -34.86 -33.64
N GLN A 383 -1.53 -35.33 -33.24
CA GLN A 383 -0.63 -36.08 -34.11
C GLN A 383 -1.26 -37.39 -34.60
N ALA A 384 -1.99 -38.11 -33.73
CA ALA A 384 -2.70 -39.32 -34.13
C ALA A 384 -3.74 -39.04 -35.24
N HIS A 385 -4.43 -37.89 -35.15
CA HIS A 385 -5.34 -37.46 -36.21
C HIS A 385 -4.64 -37.06 -37.50
N ILE A 386 -3.48 -36.39 -37.43
CA ILE A 386 -2.67 -36.12 -38.63
C ILE A 386 -2.24 -37.43 -39.31
N ASN A 387 -1.75 -38.40 -38.53
CA ASN A 387 -1.33 -39.70 -39.07
C ASN A 387 -2.49 -40.44 -39.75
N LYS A 388 -3.70 -40.39 -39.15
CA LYS A 388 -4.92 -40.93 -39.78
C LYS A 388 -5.25 -40.22 -41.10
N ALA A 389 -5.15 -38.90 -41.15
CA ALA A 389 -5.41 -38.13 -42.37
C ALA A 389 -4.40 -38.48 -43.48
N GLN A 390 -3.12 -38.60 -43.12
CA GLN A 390 -2.06 -39.00 -44.04
C GLN A 390 -2.32 -40.39 -44.64
N ALA A 391 -2.58 -41.39 -43.80
CA ALA A 391 -2.87 -42.75 -44.26
C ALA A 391 -4.09 -42.80 -45.19
N ALA A 392 -5.14 -42.02 -44.90
CA ALA A 392 -6.32 -41.92 -45.76
C ALA A 392 -6.01 -41.24 -47.12
N PHE A 393 -5.15 -40.22 -47.12
CA PHE A 393 -4.73 -39.51 -48.33
C PHE A 393 -3.86 -40.40 -49.23
N ASP A 394 -2.92 -41.13 -48.65
CA ASP A 394 -2.04 -42.06 -49.36
C ASP A 394 -2.87 -43.17 -50.02
N ALA A 395 -3.79 -43.79 -49.26
CA ALA A 395 -4.69 -44.83 -49.78
C ALA A 395 -5.53 -44.34 -50.97
N LYS A 396 -6.05 -43.10 -50.89
CA LYS A 396 -6.82 -42.47 -51.98
C LYS A 396 -5.97 -42.17 -53.21
N THR A 397 -4.73 -41.75 -53.01
CA THR A 397 -3.80 -41.46 -54.12
C THR A 397 -3.44 -42.74 -54.86
N THR A 398 -3.06 -43.79 -54.12
CA THR A 398 -2.82 -45.12 -54.70
C THR A 398 -4.06 -45.68 -55.40
N ASP A 399 -5.25 -45.48 -54.86
CA ASP A 399 -6.48 -45.93 -55.50
C ASP A 399 -6.74 -45.23 -56.85
N LYS A 400 -6.48 -43.91 -56.95
CA LYS A 400 -6.57 -43.18 -58.22
C LYS A 400 -5.61 -43.73 -59.28
N GLU A 401 -4.39 -44.08 -58.89
CA GLU A 401 -3.43 -44.71 -59.81
C GLU A 401 -3.93 -46.07 -60.29
N LYS A 402 -4.48 -46.89 -59.39
CA LYS A 402 -5.11 -48.17 -59.76
C LYS A 402 -6.33 -47.98 -60.65
N GLN A 403 -7.15 -46.96 -60.41
CA GLN A 403 -8.31 -46.63 -61.27
C GLN A 403 -7.86 -46.32 -62.69
N LEU A 404 -6.75 -45.61 -62.89
CA LEU A 404 -6.18 -45.33 -64.23
C LEU A 404 -5.74 -46.61 -64.94
N VAL A 405 -5.05 -47.51 -64.22
CA VAL A 405 -4.62 -48.81 -64.76
C VAL A 405 -5.83 -49.68 -65.12
N ALA A 406 -6.80 -49.79 -64.22
CA ALA A 406 -8.03 -50.54 -64.46
C ALA A 406 -8.81 -49.97 -65.66
N ASN A 407 -8.90 -48.64 -65.79
CA ASN A 407 -9.51 -48.00 -66.94
C ASN A 407 -8.78 -48.31 -68.26
N TYR A 408 -7.44 -48.26 -68.27
CA TYR A 408 -6.66 -48.65 -69.44
C TYR A 408 -6.92 -50.11 -69.83
N LEU A 409 -6.91 -51.02 -68.86
CA LEU A 409 -7.12 -52.45 -69.10
C LEU A 409 -8.54 -52.77 -69.58
N VAL A 410 -9.57 -52.15 -68.99
CA VAL A 410 -10.95 -52.25 -69.47
C VAL A 410 -11.02 -51.81 -70.93
N ASN A 411 -10.44 -50.67 -71.26
CA ASN A 411 -10.41 -50.17 -72.64
C ASN A 411 -9.72 -51.16 -73.59
N GLN A 412 -8.63 -51.81 -73.18
CA GLN A 412 -7.93 -52.81 -74.00
C GLN A 412 -8.75 -54.05 -74.38
N LEU A 413 -9.86 -54.34 -73.70
CA LEU A 413 -10.77 -55.45 -74.05
C LEU A 413 -11.58 -55.17 -75.31
N TYR A 414 -11.78 -53.89 -75.65
CA TYR A 414 -12.64 -53.42 -76.73
C TYR A 414 -11.89 -53.09 -78.01
N GLN A 415 -12.57 -53.19 -79.15
CA GLN A 415 -12.03 -52.77 -80.43
C GLN A 415 -11.61 -51.30 -80.39
N ASN A 416 -10.50 -50.98 -81.04
CA ASN A 416 -9.87 -49.66 -81.04
C ASN A 416 -9.57 -49.10 -79.63
N ASN A 417 -9.55 -49.94 -78.60
CA ASN A 417 -9.41 -49.56 -77.20
C ASN A 417 -10.55 -48.66 -76.67
N GLU A 418 -11.75 -48.79 -77.24
CA GLU A 418 -12.86 -47.89 -76.92
C GLU A 418 -14.13 -48.67 -76.58
N PRO A 419 -14.57 -48.66 -75.32
CA PRO A 419 -15.79 -49.36 -74.89
C PRO A 419 -17.06 -48.95 -75.64
N LEU A 420 -17.10 -47.71 -76.16
CA LEU A 420 -18.23 -47.20 -76.94
C LEU A 420 -18.40 -47.91 -78.30
N THR A 421 -17.39 -48.63 -78.78
CA THR A 421 -17.52 -49.43 -80.01
C THR A 421 -18.47 -50.61 -79.85
N ASP A 422 -18.78 -50.99 -78.61
CA ASP A 422 -19.61 -52.14 -78.24
C ASP A 422 -19.18 -53.46 -78.93
N ALA A 423 -17.89 -53.56 -79.24
CA ALA A 423 -17.27 -54.72 -79.86
C ALA A 423 -15.97 -55.07 -79.12
N ILE A 424 -15.78 -56.35 -78.80
CA ILE A 424 -14.55 -56.84 -78.16
C ILE A 424 -13.51 -57.28 -79.19
N LYS A 425 -12.22 -57.21 -78.83
CA LYS A 425 -11.13 -57.74 -79.67
C LYS A 425 -11.23 -59.27 -79.80
N ALA A 426 -10.72 -59.81 -80.90
CA ALA A 426 -10.59 -61.27 -81.08
C ALA A 426 -9.74 -61.92 -79.96
N THR A 427 -8.74 -61.20 -79.45
CA THR A 427 -7.86 -61.66 -78.37
C THR A 427 -8.51 -61.60 -76.98
N THR A 428 -9.64 -60.91 -76.82
CA THR A 428 -10.36 -60.85 -75.54
C THR A 428 -10.99 -62.21 -75.25
N ASN A 429 -10.61 -62.84 -74.14
CA ASN A 429 -11.11 -64.15 -73.70
C ASN A 429 -11.45 -64.11 -72.19
N ARG A 430 -11.92 -65.25 -71.64
CA ARG A 430 -12.31 -65.33 -70.22
C ARG A 430 -11.17 -64.96 -69.28
N ALA A 431 -9.95 -65.44 -69.54
CA ALA A 431 -8.78 -65.12 -68.74
C ALA A 431 -8.45 -63.61 -68.75
N ALA A 432 -8.61 -62.92 -69.89
CA ALA A 432 -8.44 -61.48 -69.98
C ALA A 432 -9.49 -60.72 -69.16
N ILE A 433 -10.77 -61.14 -69.21
CA ILE A 433 -11.85 -60.54 -68.40
C ILE A 433 -11.59 -60.75 -66.90
N ASP A 434 -11.21 -61.96 -66.49
CA ASP A 434 -10.94 -62.28 -65.09
C ASP A 434 -9.73 -61.50 -64.54
N ALA A 435 -8.69 -61.30 -65.37
CA ALA A 435 -7.55 -60.47 -65.02
C ALA A 435 -7.95 -59.00 -64.78
N VAL A 436 -8.85 -58.44 -65.60
CA VAL A 436 -9.37 -57.07 -65.41
C VAL A 436 -10.29 -56.99 -64.20
N GLN A 437 -11.12 -58.01 -63.95
CA GLN A 437 -12.00 -58.08 -62.77
C GLN A 437 -11.17 -57.96 -61.48
N ALA A 438 -10.07 -58.72 -61.37
CA ALA A 438 -9.20 -58.66 -60.21
C ALA A 438 -8.62 -57.26 -59.94
N GLN A 439 -8.36 -56.47 -60.99
CA GLN A 439 -7.90 -55.08 -60.85
C GLN A 439 -9.01 -54.16 -60.34
N ILE A 440 -10.23 -54.30 -60.86
CA ILE A 440 -11.39 -53.51 -60.43
C ILE A 440 -11.78 -53.85 -58.99
N ASP A 441 -11.75 -55.12 -58.61
CA ASP A 441 -12.09 -55.58 -57.26
C ASP A 441 -11.19 -54.94 -56.21
N GLY A 442 -9.90 -54.74 -56.54
CA GLY A 442 -8.90 -54.09 -55.70
C GLY A 442 -9.04 -52.58 -55.54
N LEU A 443 -10.01 -51.93 -56.20
CA LEU A 443 -10.28 -50.49 -56.08
C LEU A 443 -11.15 -50.18 -54.85
N LEU A 444 -10.98 -48.99 -54.27
CA LEU A 444 -11.87 -48.44 -53.27
C LEU A 444 -13.27 -48.16 -53.87
N PRO A 445 -14.35 -48.23 -53.07
CA PRO A 445 -15.69 -47.90 -53.54
C PRO A 445 -15.76 -46.48 -54.09
N SER A 446 -16.10 -46.36 -55.38
CA SER A 446 -16.22 -45.08 -56.07
C SER A 446 -17.16 -45.19 -57.28
N ALA A 447 -17.63 -44.05 -57.79
CA ALA A 447 -18.37 -44.01 -59.05
C ALA A 447 -17.53 -44.55 -60.22
N VAL A 448 -16.20 -44.31 -60.21
CA VAL A 448 -15.27 -44.84 -61.21
C VAL A 448 -15.21 -46.36 -61.15
N LYS A 449 -15.08 -46.96 -59.95
CA LYS A 449 -15.13 -48.42 -59.79
C LYS A 449 -16.43 -48.99 -60.35
N THR A 450 -17.55 -48.32 -60.08
CA THR A 450 -18.88 -48.74 -60.57
C THR A 450 -18.97 -48.67 -62.09
N ASP A 451 -18.51 -47.58 -62.71
CA ASP A 451 -18.48 -47.40 -64.16
C ASP A 451 -17.57 -48.42 -64.86
N LEU A 452 -16.36 -48.65 -64.31
CA LEU A 452 -15.44 -49.67 -64.80
C LEU A 452 -16.05 -51.08 -64.71
N GLN A 453 -16.73 -51.39 -63.61
CA GLN A 453 -17.42 -52.67 -63.44
C GLN A 453 -18.50 -52.86 -64.50
N ASN A 454 -19.34 -51.85 -64.74
CA ASN A 454 -20.38 -51.90 -65.77
C ASN A 454 -19.80 -52.15 -67.17
N LYS A 455 -18.69 -51.49 -67.51
CA LYS A 455 -17.97 -51.71 -68.78
C LYS A 455 -17.38 -53.11 -68.87
N LEU A 456 -16.87 -53.67 -67.78
CA LEU A 456 -16.35 -55.04 -67.77
C LEU A 456 -17.47 -56.06 -67.92
N ASP A 457 -18.60 -55.84 -67.25
CA ASP A 457 -19.78 -56.70 -67.36
C ASP A 457 -20.32 -56.72 -68.80
N ARG A 458 -20.34 -55.57 -69.47
CA ARG A 458 -20.69 -55.50 -70.90
C ARG A 458 -19.71 -56.28 -71.80
N ALA A 459 -18.41 -56.23 -71.54
CA ALA A 459 -17.44 -57.03 -72.29
C ALA A 459 -17.67 -58.54 -72.07
N ARG A 460 -18.10 -58.94 -70.86
CA ARG A 460 -18.46 -60.32 -70.53
C ARG A 460 -19.69 -60.79 -71.30
N GLU A 461 -20.71 -59.94 -71.44
CA GLU A 461 -21.88 -60.22 -72.29
C GLU A 461 -21.49 -60.43 -73.75
N LEU A 462 -20.70 -59.51 -74.32
CA LEU A 462 -20.24 -59.59 -75.71
C LEU A 462 -19.40 -60.85 -75.98
N LEU A 463 -18.57 -61.28 -75.03
CA LEU A 463 -17.82 -62.53 -75.13
C LEU A 463 -18.76 -63.74 -75.17
N ASN A 464 -19.75 -63.79 -74.28
CA ASN A 464 -20.72 -64.89 -74.27
C ASN A 464 -21.51 -64.95 -75.59
N ILE A 465 -21.89 -63.80 -76.15
CA ILE A 465 -22.56 -63.72 -77.47
C ILE A 465 -21.64 -64.28 -78.57
N ARG A 466 -20.37 -63.84 -78.63
CA ARG A 466 -19.42 -64.34 -79.64
C ARG A 466 -19.24 -65.86 -79.53
N THR A 467 -19.07 -66.39 -78.33
CA THR A 467 -18.90 -67.83 -78.10
C THR A 467 -20.14 -68.63 -78.47
N ALA A 468 -21.36 -68.10 -78.24
CA ALA A 468 -22.59 -68.75 -78.68
C ALA A 468 -22.68 -68.80 -80.22
N VAL A 469 -22.37 -67.68 -80.89
CA VAL A 469 -22.32 -67.61 -82.37
C VAL A 469 -21.27 -68.56 -82.95
N GLU A 470 -20.07 -68.62 -82.37
CA GLU A 470 -19.00 -69.54 -82.78
C GLU A 470 -19.36 -71.02 -82.55
N ALA A 471 -20.17 -71.30 -81.53
CA ALA A 471 -20.68 -72.65 -81.24
C ALA A 471 -21.90 -73.04 -82.09
N GLY A 472 -22.44 -72.13 -82.91
CA GLY A 472 -23.64 -72.37 -83.73
C GLY A 472 -24.94 -72.47 -82.92
N ILE A 473 -25.00 -71.82 -81.75
CA ILE A 473 -26.13 -71.81 -80.80
C ILE A 473 -26.90 -70.50 -80.88
#